data_AF-A0A9E0GW95-F1
#
_entry.id   AF-A0A9E0GW95-F1
#
_cell.length_a   1.000
_cell.length_b   1.000
_cell.length_c   1.000
_cell.angle_alpha   90.00
_cell.angle_beta   90.00
_cell.angle_gamma   90.00
#
_symmetry.space_group_name_H-M   'P 1'
#
loop_
_entity.id
_entity.type
_entity.pdbx_description
1 polymer ?
#
loop_
_entity_poly.entity_id
_entity_poly.type
_entity_poly.pdbx_seq_one_letter_code
_entity_poly.pdbx_strand_id
1 'polypeptide(L)'
;MLNNKWMQKKESGNVLSKQELNERSTWTSEQFMIADFQDQLEHNRETQKRQKIDNKIMSGGSLSPEEISYLEKNDPVALKKYRETKEEKESYKEKLRQCKTKEEVDRVKLQKLGELESSLSSVVNDPTIPKSAKLAKAQEILAKTNNIEAAHLEFVKSADYQSMPTDDEKKEQDAADNDISDEITDSEKANNTESTDTTDNTQDKADNVTDDNNNQVSDIENPDTVDTNASEKTSEKDNHKKEYSTEIKKVTRKLKKGFEAADMHVDIII
;
A
#
# COMPACT_ATOMS: atom_id res chain seq x y z
N MET A 1 -46.89 -24.55 -3.81
CA MET A 1 -46.74 -26.03 -3.86
C MET A 1 -45.25 -26.34 -3.83
N LEU A 2 -44.82 -27.43 -3.19
CA LEU A 2 -43.39 -27.77 -3.09
C LEU A 2 -42.94 -28.43 -4.40
N ASN A 3 -42.38 -27.63 -5.31
CA ASN A 3 -42.01 -28.07 -6.66
C ASN A 3 -40.70 -28.89 -6.63
N ASN A 4 -40.82 -30.19 -6.35
CA ASN A 4 -39.71 -31.12 -6.21
C ASN A 4 -38.73 -31.04 -7.39
N LYS A 5 -37.50 -30.58 -7.12
CA LYS A 5 -36.42 -30.41 -8.12
C LYS A 5 -36.07 -31.74 -8.79
N TRP A 6 -36.30 -32.85 -8.09
CA TRP A 6 -36.10 -34.21 -8.56
C TRP A 6 -37.20 -34.73 -9.50
N MET A 7 -38.46 -34.31 -9.36
CA MET A 7 -39.49 -34.63 -10.36
C MET A 7 -39.21 -33.87 -11.66
N GLN A 8 -38.87 -32.59 -11.56
CA GLN A 8 -38.45 -31.78 -12.71
C GLN A 8 -37.22 -32.36 -13.43
N LYS A 9 -36.18 -32.82 -12.71
CA LYS A 9 -35.02 -33.52 -13.31
C LYS A 9 -35.41 -34.80 -14.05
N LYS A 10 -36.36 -35.57 -13.51
CA LYS A 10 -36.87 -36.82 -14.11
C LYS A 10 -37.69 -36.53 -15.37
N GLU A 11 -38.49 -35.48 -15.36
CA GLU A 11 -39.34 -35.07 -16.48
C GLU A 11 -38.55 -34.35 -17.59
N SER A 12 -37.50 -33.60 -17.25
CA SER A 12 -36.64 -32.90 -18.22
C SER A 12 -35.58 -33.80 -18.89
N GLY A 13 -35.50 -35.07 -18.51
CA GLY A 13 -34.53 -36.02 -19.06
C GLY A 13 -33.07 -35.74 -18.68
N ASN A 14 -32.82 -34.86 -17.70
CA ASN A 14 -31.46 -34.49 -17.31
C ASN A 14 -30.73 -35.68 -16.66
N VAL A 15 -29.66 -36.14 -17.30
CA VAL A 15 -29.09 -37.49 -17.10
C VAL A 15 -28.68 -37.76 -15.64
N LEU A 16 -29.45 -38.64 -15.00
CA LEU A 16 -29.08 -39.41 -13.82
C LEU A 16 -28.52 -40.75 -14.29
N SER A 17 -27.57 -41.34 -13.54
CA SER A 17 -27.10 -42.69 -13.86
C SER A 17 -28.22 -43.73 -13.68
N LYS A 18 -28.09 -44.87 -14.37
CA LYS A 18 -29.02 -46.00 -14.18
C LYS A 18 -29.08 -46.51 -12.74
N GLN A 19 -28.01 -46.31 -11.97
CA GLN A 19 -27.95 -46.68 -10.55
C GLN A 19 -28.75 -45.68 -9.69
N GLU A 20 -28.48 -44.38 -9.78
CA GLU A 20 -29.24 -43.35 -9.06
C GLU A 20 -30.75 -43.41 -9.36
N LEU A 21 -31.10 -43.67 -10.64
CA LEU A 21 -32.50 -43.87 -11.05
C LEU A 21 -33.15 -45.10 -10.39
N ASN A 22 -32.40 -46.17 -10.17
CA ASN A 22 -32.88 -47.40 -9.55
C ASN A 22 -32.90 -47.33 -8.01
N GLU A 23 -32.02 -46.54 -7.42
CA GLU A 23 -32.00 -46.28 -5.97
C GLU A 23 -33.17 -45.34 -5.60
N ARG A 24 -33.33 -44.21 -6.30
CA ARG A 24 -34.43 -43.25 -6.05
C ARG A 24 -35.80 -43.66 -6.59
N SER A 25 -35.92 -44.70 -7.44
CA SER A 25 -37.24 -45.19 -7.87
C SER A 25 -38.05 -45.84 -6.75
N THR A 26 -37.39 -46.25 -5.66
CA THR A 26 -38.01 -46.88 -4.49
C THR A 26 -38.37 -45.91 -3.36
N TRP A 27 -38.01 -44.63 -3.49
CA TRP A 27 -38.08 -43.67 -2.39
C TRP A 27 -39.50 -43.17 -2.09
N THR A 28 -39.79 -42.98 -0.80
CA THR A 28 -41.04 -42.36 -0.35
C THR A 28 -41.01 -40.84 -0.56
N SER A 29 -42.18 -40.20 -0.60
CA SER A 29 -42.26 -38.73 -0.68
C SER A 29 -41.57 -38.02 0.48
N GLU A 30 -41.46 -38.67 1.65
CA GLU A 30 -40.73 -38.16 2.80
C GLU A 30 -39.21 -38.20 2.55
N GLN A 31 -38.68 -39.31 2.03
CA GLN A 31 -37.27 -39.44 1.67
C GLN A 31 -36.85 -38.43 0.58
N PHE A 32 -37.72 -38.16 -0.40
CA PHE A 32 -37.49 -37.09 -1.37
C PHE A 32 -37.42 -35.70 -0.72
N MET A 33 -38.31 -35.38 0.22
CA MET A 33 -38.27 -34.10 0.94
C MET A 33 -37.03 -33.98 1.84
N ILE A 34 -36.67 -35.03 2.59
CA ILE A 34 -35.47 -35.07 3.43
C ILE A 34 -34.22 -34.80 2.58
N ALA A 35 -34.10 -35.44 1.41
CA ALA A 35 -32.96 -35.25 0.54
C ALA A 35 -32.94 -33.87 -0.14
N ASP A 36 -34.09 -33.29 -0.54
CA ASP A 36 -34.11 -31.93 -1.09
C ASP A 36 -33.75 -30.89 0.00
N PHE A 37 -34.14 -31.11 1.26
CA PHE A 37 -33.64 -30.33 2.40
C PHE A 37 -32.14 -30.52 2.65
N GLN A 38 -31.59 -31.72 2.49
CA GLN A 38 -30.14 -31.98 2.58
C GLN A 38 -29.37 -31.28 1.45
N ASP A 39 -29.82 -31.42 0.19
CA ASP A 39 -29.29 -30.72 -0.99
C ASP A 39 -29.27 -29.19 -0.74
N GLN A 40 -30.35 -28.63 -0.15
CA GLN A 40 -30.45 -27.21 0.20
C GLN A 40 -29.49 -26.79 1.34
N LEU A 41 -29.35 -27.60 2.40
CA LEU A 41 -28.46 -27.32 3.53
C LEU A 41 -26.99 -27.37 3.12
N GLU A 42 -26.60 -28.35 2.29
CA GLU A 42 -25.24 -28.42 1.76
C GLU A 42 -24.94 -27.25 0.81
N HIS A 43 -25.85 -26.91 -0.10
CA HIS A 43 -25.71 -25.76 -0.99
C HIS A 43 -25.58 -24.42 -0.22
N ASN A 44 -26.34 -24.24 0.86
CA ASN A 44 -26.25 -23.08 1.75
C ASN A 44 -24.89 -23.04 2.47
N ARG A 45 -24.44 -24.16 3.06
CA ARG A 45 -23.12 -24.29 3.70
C ARG A 45 -21.98 -23.95 2.74
N GLU A 46 -22.08 -24.43 1.50
CA GLU A 46 -21.09 -24.21 0.45
C GLU A 46 -21.09 -22.74 -0.03
N THR A 47 -22.26 -22.13 -0.20
CA THR A 47 -22.39 -20.70 -0.52
C THR A 47 -21.81 -19.82 0.59
N GLN A 48 -22.05 -20.15 1.87
CA GLN A 48 -21.44 -19.46 3.01
C GLN A 48 -19.92 -19.61 3.05
N LYS A 49 -19.38 -20.80 2.72
CA LYS A 49 -17.94 -21.03 2.61
C LYS A 49 -17.34 -20.17 1.49
N ARG A 50 -17.97 -20.20 0.31
CA ARG A 50 -17.57 -19.40 -0.86
C ARG A 50 -17.55 -17.91 -0.54
N GLN A 51 -18.63 -17.37 0.02
CA GLN A 51 -18.76 -15.96 0.38
C GLN A 51 -17.70 -15.51 1.39
N LYS A 52 -17.34 -16.34 2.38
CA LYS A 52 -16.23 -16.04 3.32
C LYS A 52 -14.88 -15.89 2.62
N ILE A 53 -14.64 -16.70 1.59
CA ILE A 53 -13.41 -16.64 0.77
C ILE A 53 -13.43 -15.39 -0.11
N ASP A 54 -14.52 -15.12 -0.83
CA ASP A 54 -14.64 -13.91 -1.65
C ASP A 54 -14.46 -12.63 -0.80
N ASN A 55 -15.06 -12.58 0.40
CA ASN A 55 -14.88 -11.46 1.34
C ASN A 55 -13.42 -11.24 1.72
N LYS A 56 -12.66 -12.31 2.03
CA LYS A 56 -11.22 -12.22 2.33
C LYS A 56 -10.40 -11.72 1.14
N ILE A 57 -10.73 -12.17 -0.07
CA ILE A 57 -10.07 -11.70 -1.30
C ILE A 57 -10.31 -10.20 -1.49
N MET A 58 -11.57 -9.76 -1.37
CA MET A 58 -11.94 -8.36 -1.53
C MET A 58 -11.32 -7.47 -0.44
N SER A 59 -11.19 -7.94 0.80
CA SER A 59 -10.50 -7.24 1.89
C SER A 59 -8.98 -7.42 1.91
N GLY A 60 -8.37 -7.99 0.86
CA GLY A 60 -6.92 -8.17 0.74
C GLY A 60 -6.31 -8.92 1.93
N GLY A 61 -7.06 -9.89 2.47
CA GLY A 61 -6.68 -10.72 3.60
C GLY A 61 -6.15 -12.09 3.16
N SER A 62 -5.37 -12.74 4.02
CA SER A 62 -4.80 -14.05 3.69
C SER A 62 -5.85 -15.16 3.69
N LEU A 63 -5.85 -15.97 2.63
CA LEU A 63 -6.54 -17.26 2.59
C LEU A 63 -5.69 -18.34 3.26
N SER A 64 -6.36 -19.26 3.96
CA SER A 64 -5.74 -20.48 4.50
C SER A 64 -5.43 -21.51 3.39
N PRO A 65 -4.56 -22.51 3.65
CA PRO A 65 -4.28 -23.58 2.68
C PRO A 65 -5.53 -24.36 2.23
N GLU A 66 -6.51 -24.54 3.12
CA GLU A 66 -7.79 -25.18 2.81
C GLU A 66 -8.64 -24.33 1.85
N GLU A 67 -8.67 -23.02 2.04
CA GLU A 67 -9.38 -22.08 1.17
C GLU A 67 -8.70 -21.96 -0.19
N ILE A 68 -7.36 -22.01 -0.23
CA ILE A 68 -6.58 -22.06 -1.48
C ILE A 68 -6.88 -23.35 -2.25
N SER A 69 -6.74 -24.53 -1.62
CA SER A 69 -7.02 -25.82 -2.29
C SER A 69 -8.50 -26.00 -2.67
N TYR A 70 -9.40 -25.31 -1.97
CA TYR A 70 -10.80 -25.20 -2.35
C TYR A 70 -10.98 -24.39 -3.65
N LEU A 71 -10.35 -23.22 -3.77
CA LEU A 71 -10.40 -22.42 -5.01
C LEU A 71 -9.72 -23.14 -6.18
N GLU A 72 -8.58 -23.81 -5.95
CA GLU A 72 -7.90 -24.61 -6.98
C GLU A 72 -8.81 -25.67 -7.64
N LYS A 73 -9.80 -26.17 -6.90
CA LYS A 73 -10.76 -27.20 -7.37
C LYS A 73 -12.07 -26.62 -7.91
N ASN A 74 -12.53 -25.47 -7.40
CA ASN A 74 -13.88 -24.95 -7.63
C ASN A 74 -13.92 -23.59 -8.36
N ASP A 75 -12.92 -22.74 -8.20
CA ASP A 75 -12.82 -21.45 -8.90
C ASP A 75 -11.35 -20.97 -9.03
N PRO A 76 -10.64 -21.39 -10.10
CA PRO A 76 -9.28 -20.93 -10.36
C PRO A 76 -9.20 -19.44 -10.77
N VAL A 77 -10.32 -18.81 -11.14
CA VAL A 77 -10.35 -17.37 -11.48
C VAL A 77 -10.32 -16.53 -10.20
N ALA A 78 -11.08 -16.92 -9.18
CA ALA A 78 -10.98 -16.33 -7.84
C ALA A 78 -9.60 -16.56 -7.21
N LEU A 79 -8.96 -17.73 -7.43
CA LEU A 79 -7.57 -17.96 -7.01
C LEU A 79 -6.58 -17.01 -7.70
N LYS A 80 -6.73 -16.78 -9.00
CA LYS A 80 -5.91 -15.82 -9.75
C LYS A 80 -6.09 -14.40 -9.19
N LYS A 81 -7.33 -13.96 -8.99
CA LYS A 81 -7.67 -12.66 -8.37
C LYS A 81 -7.10 -12.52 -6.95
N TYR A 82 -7.10 -13.58 -6.14
CA TYR A 82 -6.47 -13.58 -4.81
C TYR A 82 -4.97 -13.28 -4.91
N ARG A 83 -4.25 -13.99 -5.79
CA ARG A 83 -2.81 -13.80 -5.99
C ARG A 83 -2.51 -12.38 -6.45
N GLU A 84 -3.23 -11.88 -7.47
CA GLU A 84 -3.09 -10.51 -7.98
C GLU A 84 -3.37 -9.44 -6.91
N THR A 85 -4.45 -9.59 -6.13
CA THR A 85 -4.83 -8.62 -5.09
C THR A 85 -3.81 -8.60 -3.94
N LYS A 86 -3.22 -9.76 -3.61
CA LYS A 86 -2.12 -9.84 -2.63
C LYS A 86 -0.85 -9.21 -3.18
N GLU A 87 -0.45 -9.54 -4.40
CA GLU A 87 0.76 -9.01 -5.06
C GLU A 87 0.69 -7.48 -5.23
N GLU A 88 -0.46 -6.93 -5.62
CA GLU A 88 -0.67 -5.48 -5.72
C GLU A 88 -0.56 -4.77 -4.36
N LYS A 89 -1.05 -5.40 -3.28
CA LYS A 89 -0.94 -4.88 -1.91
C LYS A 89 0.49 -4.91 -1.37
N GLU A 90 1.22 -6.02 -1.55
CA GLU A 90 2.62 -6.12 -1.12
C GLU A 90 3.55 -5.24 -1.98
N SER A 91 3.29 -5.14 -3.29
CA SER A 91 4.02 -4.21 -4.18
C SER A 91 3.84 -2.75 -3.75
N TYR A 92 2.65 -2.37 -3.32
CA TYR A 92 2.40 -1.03 -2.76
C TYR A 92 3.09 -0.83 -1.39
N LYS A 93 3.06 -1.84 -0.50
CA LYS A 93 3.83 -1.78 0.77
C LYS A 93 5.33 -1.63 0.54
N GLU A 94 5.90 -2.33 -0.43
CA GLU A 94 7.32 -2.20 -0.76
C GLU A 94 7.65 -0.82 -1.36
N LYS A 95 6.78 -0.24 -2.20
CA LYS A 95 6.93 1.16 -2.65
C LYS A 95 6.92 2.15 -1.48
N LEU A 96 6.05 1.96 -0.49
CA LEU A 96 6.03 2.79 0.72
C LEU A 96 7.31 2.64 1.54
N ARG A 97 7.83 1.41 1.69
CA ARG A 97 9.11 1.12 2.38
C ARG A 97 10.34 1.70 1.65
N GLN A 98 10.22 1.98 0.36
CA GLN A 98 11.27 2.62 -0.46
C GLN A 98 11.21 4.15 -0.45
N CYS A 99 10.11 4.76 0.03
CA CYS A 99 10.03 6.20 0.22
C CYS A 99 10.99 6.63 1.33
N LYS A 100 11.62 7.78 1.16
CA LYS A 100 12.57 8.40 2.10
C LYS A 100 11.96 9.59 2.84
N THR A 101 10.86 10.15 2.32
CA THR A 101 10.22 11.36 2.83
C THR A 101 8.71 11.22 2.94
N LYS A 102 8.08 12.09 3.73
CA LYS A 102 6.62 12.13 3.91
C LYS A 102 5.90 12.55 2.61
N GLU A 103 6.53 13.38 1.78
CA GLU A 103 6.00 13.84 0.50
C GLU A 103 6.15 12.80 -0.62
N GLU A 104 7.20 11.95 -0.61
CA GLU A 104 7.28 10.77 -1.48
C GLU A 104 6.15 9.77 -1.20
N VAL A 105 5.78 9.56 0.06
CA VAL A 105 4.68 8.67 0.47
C VAL A 105 3.32 9.15 -0.07
N ASP A 106 3.03 10.45 0.05
CA ASP A 106 1.81 11.04 -0.52
C ASP A 106 1.82 11.01 -2.06
N ARG A 107 3.00 11.17 -2.70
CA ARG A 107 3.19 11.06 -4.15
C ARG A 107 2.93 9.63 -4.66
N VAL A 108 3.43 8.61 -3.95
CA VAL A 108 3.17 7.18 -4.24
C VAL A 108 1.68 6.83 -4.08
N LYS A 109 1.01 7.38 -3.08
CA LYS A 109 -0.46 7.28 -2.92
C LYS A 109 -1.21 7.98 -4.04
N LEU A 110 -0.87 9.21 -4.38
CA LEU A 110 -1.51 9.98 -5.45
C LEU A 110 -1.41 9.26 -6.80
N GLN A 111 -0.22 8.73 -7.14
CA GLN A 111 -0.02 7.89 -8.32
C GLN A 111 -0.97 6.69 -8.27
N LYS A 112 -0.98 5.92 -7.18
CA LYS A 112 -1.74 4.66 -7.13
C LYS A 112 -3.25 4.88 -7.19
N LEU A 113 -3.76 5.95 -6.57
CA LEU A 113 -5.15 6.36 -6.72
C LEU A 113 -5.47 6.84 -8.15
N GLY A 114 -4.53 7.49 -8.84
CA GLY A 114 -4.66 7.90 -10.25
C GLY A 114 -4.68 6.72 -11.24
N GLU A 115 -3.87 5.68 -10.99
CA GLU A 115 -3.93 4.40 -11.73
C GLU A 115 -5.33 3.78 -11.62
N LEU A 116 -5.87 3.69 -10.39
CA LEU A 116 -7.19 3.12 -10.13
C LEU A 116 -8.32 3.99 -10.69
N GLU A 117 -8.21 5.32 -10.65
CA GLU A 117 -9.17 6.26 -11.24
C GLU A 117 -9.22 6.11 -12.76
N SER A 118 -8.07 6.01 -13.41
CA SER A 118 -7.96 5.79 -14.85
C SER A 118 -8.54 4.44 -15.28
N SER A 119 -8.29 3.38 -14.49
CA SER A 119 -8.88 2.05 -14.71
C SER A 119 -10.39 2.00 -14.47
N LEU A 120 -10.91 2.81 -13.55
CA LEU A 120 -12.35 2.91 -13.30
C LEU A 120 -13.03 3.70 -14.42
N SER A 121 -12.50 4.88 -14.72
CA SER A 121 -13.00 5.82 -15.73
C SER A 121 -13.09 5.18 -17.12
N SER A 122 -12.08 4.42 -17.54
CA SER A 122 -12.12 3.69 -18.81
C SER A 122 -13.25 2.66 -18.85
N VAL A 123 -13.43 1.85 -17.79
CA VAL A 123 -14.48 0.82 -17.73
C VAL A 123 -15.89 1.42 -17.64
N VAL A 124 -16.11 2.46 -16.81
CA VAL A 124 -17.47 2.99 -16.61
C VAL A 124 -17.95 3.83 -17.79
N ASN A 125 -17.05 4.47 -18.53
CA ASN A 125 -17.41 5.30 -19.69
C ASN A 125 -17.50 4.53 -21.02
N ASP A 126 -16.86 3.36 -21.16
CA ASP A 126 -16.94 2.54 -22.39
C ASP A 126 -18.39 2.07 -22.66
N PRO A 127 -19.03 2.45 -23.78
CA PRO A 127 -20.42 2.06 -24.08
C PRO A 127 -20.58 0.57 -24.46
N THR A 128 -19.49 -0.13 -24.79
CA THR A 128 -19.52 -1.54 -25.22
C THR A 128 -19.58 -2.52 -24.05
N ILE A 129 -19.12 -2.12 -22.86
CA ILE A 129 -19.09 -2.98 -21.67
C ILE A 129 -20.50 -3.08 -21.04
N PRO A 130 -21.08 -4.29 -20.88
CA PRO A 130 -22.38 -4.46 -20.24
C PRO A 130 -22.42 -3.97 -18.79
N LYS A 131 -23.57 -3.44 -18.33
CA LYS A 131 -23.74 -2.89 -16.96
C LYS A 131 -23.25 -3.83 -15.85
N SER A 132 -23.52 -5.14 -15.96
CA SER A 132 -23.06 -6.16 -15.01
C SER A 132 -21.54 -6.31 -14.96
N ALA A 133 -20.87 -6.21 -16.12
CA ALA A 133 -19.41 -6.24 -16.20
C ALA A 133 -18.78 -4.93 -15.66
N LYS A 134 -19.41 -3.78 -15.91
CA LYS A 134 -19.02 -2.50 -15.29
C LYS A 134 -19.10 -2.57 -13.76
N LEU A 135 -20.22 -3.04 -13.22
CA LEU A 135 -20.41 -3.23 -11.78
C LEU A 135 -19.35 -4.19 -11.19
N ALA A 136 -19.13 -5.36 -11.80
CA ALA A 136 -18.15 -6.33 -11.31
C ALA A 136 -16.70 -5.79 -11.32
N LYS A 137 -16.35 -4.96 -12.31
CA LYS A 137 -15.04 -4.30 -12.39
C LYS A 137 -14.91 -3.09 -11.46
N ALA A 138 -15.97 -2.31 -11.27
CA ALA A 138 -16.01 -1.25 -10.26
C ALA A 138 -15.90 -1.82 -8.84
N GLN A 139 -16.53 -2.97 -8.55
CA GLN A 139 -16.35 -3.71 -7.31
C GLN A 139 -14.90 -4.21 -7.11
N GLU A 140 -14.25 -4.72 -8.16
CA GLU A 140 -12.83 -5.09 -8.11
C GLU A 140 -11.93 -3.89 -7.81
N ILE A 141 -12.18 -2.74 -8.46
CA ILE A 141 -11.39 -1.53 -8.25
C ILE A 141 -11.62 -0.96 -6.85
N LEU A 142 -12.86 -0.92 -6.34
CA LEU A 142 -13.14 -0.48 -4.96
C LEU A 142 -12.41 -1.35 -3.93
N ALA A 143 -12.42 -2.67 -4.10
CA ALA A 143 -11.65 -3.58 -3.25
C ALA A 143 -10.15 -3.24 -3.28
N LYS A 144 -9.58 -3.02 -4.47
CA LYS A 144 -8.19 -2.58 -4.63
C LYS A 144 -7.93 -1.23 -3.95
N THR A 145 -8.78 -0.22 -4.15
CA THR A 145 -8.65 1.10 -3.50
C THR A 145 -8.60 0.98 -1.98
N ASN A 146 -9.57 0.29 -1.37
CA ASN A 146 -9.61 0.10 0.09
C ASN A 146 -8.41 -0.71 0.61
N ASN A 147 -7.86 -1.65 -0.19
CA ASN A 147 -6.67 -2.43 0.20
C ASN A 147 -5.37 -1.61 0.16
N ILE A 148 -5.26 -0.69 -0.80
CA ILE A 148 -4.15 0.26 -0.93
C ILE A 148 -4.20 1.29 0.20
N GLU A 149 -5.37 1.91 0.43
CA GLU A 149 -5.54 2.94 1.46
C GLU A 149 -5.42 2.35 2.87
N ALA A 150 -5.95 1.15 3.14
CA ALA A 150 -5.69 0.44 4.40
C ALA A 150 -4.19 0.15 4.64
N ALA A 151 -3.43 -0.21 3.59
CA ALA A 151 -1.98 -0.42 3.70
C ALA A 151 -1.21 0.91 3.90
N HIS A 152 -1.68 2.00 3.29
CA HIS A 152 -1.16 3.35 3.55
C HIS A 152 -1.44 3.81 4.97
N LEU A 153 -2.66 3.61 5.48
CA LEU A 153 -3.05 3.93 6.87
C LEU A 153 -2.36 3.04 7.92
N GLU A 154 -1.91 1.85 7.55
CA GLU A 154 -1.03 1.00 8.35
C GLU A 154 0.39 1.61 8.39
N PHE A 155 0.93 2.00 7.24
CA PHE A 155 2.26 2.59 7.10
C PHE A 155 2.38 3.98 7.77
N VAL A 156 1.42 4.87 7.58
CA VAL A 156 1.42 6.22 8.20
C VAL A 156 1.39 6.17 9.74
N LYS A 157 0.97 5.04 10.33
CA LYS A 157 1.01 4.78 11.77
C LYS A 157 2.30 4.10 12.25
N SER A 158 3.21 3.71 11.35
CA SER A 158 4.49 3.08 11.72
C SER A 158 5.45 4.10 12.34
N ALA A 159 6.38 3.61 13.17
CA ALA A 159 7.47 4.44 13.69
C ALA A 159 8.32 4.99 12.54
N ASP A 160 8.58 4.17 11.52
CA ASP A 160 9.33 4.49 10.31
C ASP A 160 8.78 5.78 9.66
N TYR A 161 7.47 5.81 9.33
CA TYR A 161 6.85 6.99 8.72
C TYR A 161 6.88 8.21 9.65
N GLN A 162 6.65 8.03 10.95
CA GLN A 162 6.72 9.15 11.90
C GLN A 162 8.14 9.76 11.94
N SER A 163 9.17 8.92 11.83
CA SER A 163 10.59 9.35 11.79
C SER A 163 11.07 9.91 10.45
N MET A 164 10.33 9.72 9.34
CA MET A 164 10.75 10.23 8.02
C MET A 164 10.90 11.75 8.00
N PRO A 165 11.95 12.31 7.38
CA PRO A 165 12.04 13.74 7.09
C PRO A 165 11.00 14.19 6.07
N THR A 166 10.83 15.51 5.92
CA THR A 166 10.21 16.11 4.73
C THR A 166 11.21 16.26 3.59
N ASP A 167 10.74 16.44 2.34
CA ASP A 167 11.58 16.68 1.16
C ASP A 167 12.67 17.75 1.40
N ASP A 168 12.33 18.87 2.06
CA ASP A 168 13.28 19.96 2.36
C ASP A 168 14.35 19.57 3.40
N GLU A 169 13.96 18.91 4.49
CA GLU A 169 14.89 18.45 5.55
C GLU A 169 15.88 17.44 4.98
N LYS A 170 15.39 16.53 4.13
CA LYS A 170 16.24 15.60 3.42
C LYS A 170 17.20 16.30 2.45
N LYS A 171 16.73 17.31 1.71
CA LYS A 171 17.55 18.08 0.76
C LYS A 171 18.64 18.90 1.46
N GLU A 172 18.36 19.41 2.66
CA GLU A 172 19.36 20.09 3.50
C GLU A 172 20.41 19.10 4.04
N GLN A 173 19.99 17.92 4.49
CA GLN A 173 20.92 16.86 4.90
C GLN A 173 21.78 16.37 3.72
N ASP A 174 21.16 16.02 2.58
CA ASP A 174 21.86 15.55 1.39
C ASP A 174 22.85 16.61 0.85
N ALA A 175 22.64 17.90 1.11
CA ALA A 175 23.60 18.95 0.78
C ALA A 175 24.80 18.97 1.75
N ALA A 176 24.55 18.93 3.07
CA ALA A 176 25.60 18.93 4.09
C ALA A 176 26.51 17.68 4.01
N ASP A 177 25.93 16.51 3.72
CA ASP A 177 26.66 15.24 3.57
C ASP A 177 27.57 15.25 2.31
N ASN A 178 27.30 16.07 1.29
CA ASN A 178 28.17 16.23 0.12
C ASN A 178 29.32 17.22 0.36
N ASP A 179 29.06 18.34 1.05
CA ASP A 179 30.07 19.39 1.34
C ASP A 179 31.28 18.82 2.13
N ILE A 180 31.01 17.83 3.00
CA ILE A 180 32.02 17.07 3.76
C ILE A 180 32.83 16.10 2.87
N SER A 181 32.28 15.65 1.73
CA SER A 181 32.93 14.65 0.87
C SER A 181 34.05 15.22 0.00
N ASP A 182 33.96 16.49 -0.40
CA ASP A 182 34.97 17.11 -1.27
C ASP A 182 36.28 17.43 -0.52
N GLU A 183 36.21 17.79 0.78
CA GLU A 183 37.37 18.16 1.61
C GLU A 183 38.36 16.98 1.84
N ILE A 184 37.91 15.72 1.69
CA ILE A 184 38.74 14.53 1.96
C ILE A 184 39.60 14.13 0.75
N THR A 185 39.28 14.59 -0.47
CA THR A 185 39.90 14.05 -1.70
C THR A 185 41.24 14.68 -2.12
N ASP A 186 41.55 15.91 -1.67
CA ASP A 186 42.77 16.63 -2.09
C ASP A 186 44.04 16.27 -1.28
N SER A 187 43.94 15.36 -0.29
CA SER A 187 45.04 15.07 0.64
C SER A 187 46.11 14.07 0.14
N GLU A 188 45.84 13.24 -0.87
CA GLU A 188 46.73 12.12 -1.24
C GLU A 188 47.47 12.27 -2.60
N LYS A 189 48.27 13.33 -2.78
CA LYS A 189 49.45 13.22 -3.69
C LYS A 189 50.58 14.25 -3.53
N ALA A 190 51.49 14.01 -2.58
CA ALA A 190 52.82 14.61 -2.60
C ALA A 190 53.93 13.65 -2.11
N ASN A 191 54.76 13.21 -3.06
CA ASN A 191 56.12 12.66 -2.92
C ASN A 191 56.40 11.41 -2.05
N ASN A 192 56.88 10.41 -2.77
CA ASN A 192 57.42 9.10 -2.37
C ASN A 192 58.82 9.18 -1.73
N THR A 193 59.36 8.01 -1.34
CA THR A 193 60.80 7.66 -1.27
C THR A 193 61.50 7.65 0.12
N GLU A 194 61.37 6.49 0.79
CA GLU A 194 62.49 5.59 1.17
C GLU A 194 63.31 5.76 2.50
N SER A 195 63.14 4.73 3.36
CA SER A 195 64.15 4.01 4.18
C SER A 195 64.54 4.34 5.64
N THR A 196 64.66 3.22 6.38
CA THR A 196 65.57 2.86 7.50
C THR A 196 65.35 3.36 8.94
N ASP A 197 65.08 2.35 9.79
CA ASP A 197 65.81 1.97 11.02
C ASP A 197 65.67 2.72 12.37
N THR A 198 65.00 2.02 13.28
CA THR A 198 65.43 1.65 14.66
C THR A 198 66.01 2.70 15.63
N THR A 199 65.16 3.06 16.60
CA THR A 199 65.40 3.08 18.07
C THR A 199 66.37 4.07 18.75
N ASP A 200 65.97 4.40 19.98
CA ASP A 200 66.77 4.75 21.16
C ASP A 200 67.39 6.16 21.34
N ASN A 201 66.65 6.95 22.13
CA ASN A 201 67.04 7.35 23.50
C ASN A 201 67.47 8.82 23.74
N THR A 202 67.28 9.22 25.01
CA THR A 202 67.83 10.41 25.70
C THR A 202 67.22 11.78 25.39
N GLN A 203 66.18 12.11 26.16
CA GLN A 203 66.23 13.18 27.17
C GLN A 203 67.37 14.21 27.03
N ASP A 204 67.03 15.51 26.92
CA ASP A 204 67.31 16.44 28.04
C ASP A 204 66.35 17.65 28.10
N LYS A 205 66.48 18.45 29.17
CA LYS A 205 65.50 19.42 29.70
C LYS A 205 66.08 20.83 29.86
N ALA A 206 65.34 21.86 29.41
CA ALA A 206 65.38 23.26 29.91
C ALA A 206 64.49 24.19 29.03
N ASP A 207 64.05 25.38 29.44
CA ASP A 207 63.49 25.90 30.71
C ASP A 207 62.96 27.34 30.44
N ASN A 208 62.09 27.88 31.31
CA ASN A 208 61.48 29.23 31.31
C ASN A 208 60.38 29.49 30.24
N VAL A 209 59.23 30.15 30.51
CA VAL A 209 58.86 31.32 31.36
C VAL A 209 59.33 32.64 30.70
N THR A 210 58.45 33.59 30.37
CA THR A 210 57.79 34.52 31.31
C THR A 210 56.50 35.14 30.73
N ASP A 211 55.65 35.67 31.61
CA ASP A 211 54.40 36.39 31.37
C ASP A 211 54.54 37.73 30.60
N ASP A 212 53.45 38.17 29.94
CA ASP A 212 52.80 39.48 30.17
C ASP A 212 51.52 39.64 29.29
N ASN A 213 50.55 40.55 29.51
CA ASN A 213 49.67 40.84 30.67
C ASN A 213 48.59 41.90 30.25
N ASN A 214 47.43 41.92 30.93
CA ASN A 214 46.56 43.10 31.17
C ASN A 214 45.71 43.77 30.03
N ASN A 215 44.47 43.29 29.87
CA ASN A 215 43.19 44.02 30.16
C ASN A 215 42.79 45.37 29.48
N GLN A 216 41.63 45.35 28.79
CA GLN A 216 40.53 46.35 28.74
C GLN A 216 39.37 45.73 27.92
N VAL A 217 38.05 45.86 28.16
CA VAL A 217 37.16 46.77 28.95
C VAL A 217 37.13 48.19 28.38
N SER A 218 36.06 48.73 27.80
CA SER A 218 34.68 48.26 27.53
C SER A 218 34.22 48.78 26.13
N ASP A 219 32.96 48.97 25.68
CA ASP A 219 31.62 49.01 26.31
C ASP A 219 30.49 48.69 25.28
N ILE A 220 29.24 49.04 25.59
CA ILE A 220 27.99 48.73 24.85
C ILE A 220 27.75 49.63 23.63
N GLU A 221 27.31 49.05 22.51
CA GLU A 221 26.37 49.71 21.58
C GLU A 221 25.45 48.69 20.87
N ASN A 222 24.19 49.04 20.62
CA ASN A 222 23.19 48.17 19.99
C ASN A 222 22.41 48.92 18.89
N PRO A 223 22.54 48.52 17.61
CA PRO A 223 21.67 48.99 16.53
C PRO A 223 20.64 47.92 16.10
N ASP A 224 19.37 48.33 15.95
CA ASP A 224 18.36 47.54 15.24
C ASP A 224 18.65 47.49 13.73
N THR A 225 18.86 46.30 13.15
CA THR A 225 18.50 46.04 11.75
C THR A 225 18.03 44.60 11.54
N VAL A 226 16.73 44.47 11.27
CA VAL A 226 16.12 43.63 10.22
C VAL A 226 17.01 42.54 9.60
N ASP A 227 16.62 41.28 9.77
CA ASP A 227 16.45 40.39 8.61
C ASP A 227 15.28 39.40 8.81
N THR A 228 14.48 39.15 7.78
CA THR A 228 13.14 38.50 7.90
C THR A 228 13.08 37.12 7.23
N ASN A 229 14.23 36.44 7.11
CA ASN A 229 14.39 35.24 6.29
C ASN A 229 13.94 33.92 6.96
N ALA A 230 13.33 33.97 8.14
CA ALA A 230 12.73 32.80 8.79
C ALA A 230 11.32 32.44 8.25
N SER A 231 10.65 33.37 7.54
CA SER A 231 9.22 33.20 7.19
C SER A 231 8.97 32.47 5.87
N GLU A 232 9.90 32.49 4.91
CA GLU A 232 9.65 31.93 3.57
C GLU A 232 9.79 30.41 3.55
N LYS A 233 10.85 29.82 4.14
CA LYS A 233 11.03 28.36 4.27
C LYS A 233 9.84 27.68 4.96
N THR A 234 9.23 28.31 5.96
CA THR A 234 8.02 27.78 6.61
C THR A 234 6.78 27.81 5.71
N SER A 235 6.75 28.66 4.69
CA SER A 235 5.62 28.78 3.77
C SER A 235 5.65 27.73 2.65
N GLU A 236 6.82 27.47 2.04
CA GLU A 236 6.97 26.52 0.93
C GLU A 236 6.78 25.07 1.39
N LYS A 237 7.39 24.70 2.52
CA LYS A 237 7.24 23.40 3.18
C LYS A 237 5.79 23.05 3.50
N ASP A 238 5.00 24.06 3.87
CA ASP A 238 3.58 23.92 4.16
C ASP A 238 2.73 23.93 2.88
N ASN A 239 3.25 24.40 1.73
CA ASN A 239 2.55 24.44 0.45
C ASN A 239 2.56 23.09 -0.29
N HIS A 240 3.70 22.43 -0.47
CA HIS A 240 3.75 21.14 -1.19
C HIS A 240 2.94 20.04 -0.49
N LYS A 241 2.91 20.05 0.84
CA LYS A 241 2.06 19.15 1.63
C LYS A 241 0.56 19.44 1.47
N LYS A 242 0.16 20.72 1.38
CA LYS A 242 -1.21 21.12 1.04
C LYS A 242 -1.57 20.74 -0.40
N GLU A 243 -0.61 20.82 -1.32
CA GLU A 243 -0.76 20.43 -2.72
C GLU A 243 -1.08 18.92 -2.83
N TYR A 244 -0.18 18.02 -2.43
CA TYR A 244 -0.44 16.58 -2.51
C TYR A 244 -1.73 16.16 -1.78
N SER A 245 -2.00 16.73 -0.61
CA SER A 245 -3.26 16.51 0.12
C SER A 245 -4.49 16.95 -0.68
N THR A 246 -4.40 18.04 -1.44
CA THR A 246 -5.47 18.56 -2.31
C THR A 246 -5.63 17.71 -3.57
N GLU A 247 -4.54 17.22 -4.15
CA GLU A 247 -4.55 16.38 -5.35
C GLU A 247 -5.13 14.99 -5.05
N ILE A 248 -4.76 14.39 -3.90
CA ILE A 248 -5.40 13.18 -3.39
C ILE A 248 -6.91 13.40 -3.20
N LYS A 249 -7.32 14.52 -2.59
CA LYS A 249 -8.75 14.88 -2.44
C LYS A 249 -9.45 15.13 -3.78
N LYS A 250 -8.75 15.56 -4.83
CA LYS A 250 -9.31 15.66 -6.21
C LYS A 250 -9.53 14.26 -6.81
N VAL A 251 -8.53 13.37 -6.76
CA VAL A 251 -8.62 12.01 -7.32
C VAL A 251 -9.64 11.14 -6.56
N THR A 252 -9.68 11.19 -5.23
CA THR A 252 -10.66 10.44 -4.41
C THR A 252 -12.11 10.82 -4.75
N ARG A 253 -12.37 12.10 -5.05
CA ARG A 253 -13.70 12.56 -5.52
C ARG A 253 -14.04 12.09 -6.92
N LYS A 254 -13.06 11.94 -7.82
CA LYS A 254 -13.29 11.32 -9.14
C LYS A 254 -13.60 9.82 -8.99
N LEU A 255 -12.84 9.09 -8.18
CA LEU A 255 -13.09 7.68 -7.86
C LEU A 255 -14.52 7.47 -7.35
N LYS A 256 -14.96 8.25 -6.35
CA LYS A 256 -16.35 8.22 -5.85
C LYS A 256 -17.38 8.41 -6.97
N LYS A 257 -17.22 9.42 -7.84
CA LYS A 257 -18.11 9.64 -9.00
C LYS A 257 -18.08 8.50 -10.02
N GLY A 258 -16.93 7.85 -10.20
CA GLY A 258 -16.80 6.66 -11.05
C GLY A 258 -17.56 5.46 -10.48
N PHE A 259 -17.54 5.27 -9.16
CA PHE A 259 -18.35 4.23 -8.50
C PHE A 259 -19.85 4.58 -8.58
N GLU A 260 -20.24 5.83 -8.35
CA GLU A 260 -21.63 6.30 -8.53
C GLU A 260 -22.14 6.04 -9.96
N ALA A 261 -21.31 6.29 -10.99
CA ALA A 261 -21.61 5.98 -12.39
C ALA A 261 -21.68 4.47 -12.71
N ALA A 262 -21.15 3.62 -11.83
CA ALA A 262 -21.25 2.16 -11.89
C ALA A 262 -22.42 1.59 -11.04
N ASP A 263 -23.34 2.44 -10.57
CA ASP A 263 -24.44 2.10 -9.65
C ASP A 263 -23.96 1.66 -8.24
N MET A 264 -22.77 2.12 -7.83
CA MET A 264 -22.17 1.84 -6.52
C MET A 264 -22.06 3.11 -5.67
N HIS A 265 -22.92 3.25 -4.68
CA HIS A 265 -22.79 4.29 -3.67
C HIS A 265 -21.69 3.93 -2.67
N VAL A 266 -20.64 4.76 -2.61
CA VAL A 266 -19.48 4.57 -1.73
C VAL A 266 -19.36 5.80 -0.83
N ASP A 267 -19.82 5.72 0.41
CA ASP A 267 -19.78 6.85 1.34
C ASP A 267 -18.36 7.20 1.79
N ILE A 268 -17.58 6.16 2.12
CA ILE A 268 -16.18 6.25 2.55
C ILE A 268 -15.36 5.28 1.69
N ILE A 269 -14.33 5.81 1.03
CA ILE A 269 -13.16 5.02 0.64
C ILE A 269 -12.28 5.00 1.90
N ILE A 270 -12.10 3.81 2.49
CA ILE A 270 -11.45 3.60 3.80
C ILE A 270 -9.94 3.63 3.63
#